data_AF-E4Y3S2-F1
#
_entry.id   AF-E4Y3S2-F1
#
_cell.length_a   1.000
_cell.length_b   1.000
_cell.length_c   1.000
_cell.angle_alpha   90.00
_cell.angle_beta   90.00
_cell.angle_gamma   90.00
#
_symmetry.space_group_name_H-M   'P 1'
#
loop_
_entity.id
_entity.type
_entity.pdbx_description
1 polymer ?
#
loop_
_entity_poly.entity_id
_entity_poly.type
_entity_poly.pdbx_seq_one_letter_code
_entity_poly.pdbx_strand_id
1 'polypeptide(L)'
;RRKLAGRFITITSENSSTAKRDSTSLSFELFSQADAQLTELKGASSIAKLLQQFVQHLQFKLILNAASTGGHVLKGKVAKNRMIDVKVSNSKLLERGTGIVETFACCSKDVAFRSILKVIHGIDELSDTILNREETFHIKKATPMNNIIPRAILLSSNRAQTVTEATLILKENPVIRNAIIKD
;
A
#
# COMPACT_ATOMS: atom_id res chain seq x y z
N ARG A 1 6.38 -5.13 -32.64
CA ARG A 1 6.40 -5.75 -31.28
C ARG A 1 7.85 -5.79 -30.80
N ARG A 2 8.26 -4.91 -29.87
CA ARG A 2 9.62 -4.96 -29.29
C ARG A 2 9.69 -6.15 -28.35
N LYS A 3 10.56 -7.13 -28.66
CA LYS A 3 10.95 -8.18 -27.69
C LYS A 3 11.63 -7.47 -26.53
N LEU A 4 11.01 -7.50 -25.35
CA LEU A 4 11.69 -7.13 -24.10
C LEU A 4 12.71 -8.22 -23.83
N ALA A 5 13.97 -7.98 -24.21
CA ALA A 5 15.08 -8.83 -23.81
C ALA A 5 15.18 -8.78 -22.29
N GLY A 6 15.12 -9.94 -21.63
CA GLY A 6 15.26 -10.05 -20.18
C GLY A 6 16.55 -9.37 -19.72
N ARG A 7 16.47 -8.58 -18.64
CA ARG A 7 17.66 -8.02 -17.99
C ARG A 7 18.23 -9.07 -17.04
N PHE A 8 19.49 -9.42 -17.24
CA PHE A 8 20.24 -10.30 -16.34
C PHE A 8 20.65 -9.54 -15.09
N ILE A 9 20.47 -10.16 -13.92
CA ILE A 9 21.09 -9.71 -12.68
C ILE A 9 22.14 -10.76 -12.32
N THR A 10 23.41 -10.36 -12.43
CA THR A 10 24.55 -11.20 -12.07
C THR A 10 25.00 -10.82 -10.66
N ILE A 11 24.97 -11.78 -9.74
CA ILE A 11 25.54 -11.61 -8.40
C ILE A 11 26.87 -12.38 -8.41
N THR A 12 27.97 -11.64 -8.35
CA THR A 12 29.32 -12.21 -8.21
C THR A 12 29.70 -12.25 -6.74
N SER A 13 30.19 -13.40 -6.28
CA SER A 13 30.81 -13.55 -4.96
C SER A 13 32.29 -13.87 -5.18
N GLU A 14 33.18 -13.00 -4.71
CA GLU A 14 34.62 -13.25 -4.71
C GLU A 14 35.03 -13.69 -3.31
N ASN A 15 35.45 -14.95 -3.16
CA ASN A 15 36.04 -15.44 -1.91
C ASN A 15 37.57 -15.28 -2.00
N SER A 16 38.11 -14.34 -1.22
CA SER A 16 39.54 -14.04 -1.16
C SER A 16 40.26 -14.87 -0.10
N SER A 17 40.21 -16.21 -0.20
CA SER A 17 41.07 -17.06 0.63
C SER A 17 41.51 -18.32 -0.11
N THR A 18 42.82 -18.39 -0.35
CA THR A 18 43.66 -19.55 -0.74
C THR A 18 43.57 -20.08 -2.19
N ALA A 19 44.61 -19.74 -2.96
CA ALA A 19 45.29 -20.52 -4.00
C ALA A 19 44.55 -21.15 -5.21
N LYS A 20 43.23 -20.98 -5.37
CA LYS A 20 42.55 -21.19 -6.66
C LYS A 20 41.41 -20.19 -6.78
N ARG A 21 41.44 -19.35 -7.83
CA ARG A 21 40.36 -18.39 -8.12
C ARG A 21 39.14 -19.16 -8.65
N ASP A 22 38.35 -19.72 -7.75
CA ASP A 22 37.02 -20.24 -8.09
C ASP A 22 36.02 -19.08 -8.02
N SER A 23 35.89 -18.33 -9.12
CA SER A 23 34.83 -17.34 -9.27
C SER A 23 33.50 -18.07 -9.47
N THR A 24 32.66 -18.11 -8.42
CA THR A 24 31.29 -18.60 -8.55
C THR A 24 30.39 -17.45 -8.98
N SER A 25 30.05 -17.43 -10.27
CA SER A 25 29.06 -16.49 -10.81
C SER A 25 27.67 -17.14 -10.79
N LEU A 26 26.74 -16.57 -10.02
CA LEU A 26 25.31 -16.89 -10.12
C LEU A 26 24.63 -15.86 -11.00
N SER A 27 24.21 -16.30 -12.17
CA SER A 27 23.46 -15.51 -13.15
C SER A 27 21.99 -15.89 -13.06
N PHE A 28 21.10 -14.91 -12.83
CA PHE A 28 19.66 -15.14 -12.85
C PHE A 28 19.03 -14.42 -14.03
N GLU A 29 18.25 -15.14 -14.83
CA GLU A 29 17.45 -14.59 -15.90
C GLU A 29 16.05 -14.24 -15.36
N LEU A 30 15.66 -12.97 -15.48
CA LEU A 30 14.34 -12.51 -15.09
C LEU A 30 13.35 -12.92 -16.21
N PHE A 31 12.82 -14.14 -16.14
CA PHE A 31 11.86 -14.61 -17.12
C PHE A 31 10.54 -13.84 -17.02
N SER A 32 10.09 -13.30 -18.15
CA SER A 32 8.80 -12.62 -18.29
C SER A 32 7.61 -13.61 -18.41
N GLN A 33 7.86 -14.92 -18.37
CA GLN A 33 6.85 -15.95 -18.50
C GLN A 33 6.94 -16.95 -17.35
N ALA A 34 5.78 -17.53 -17.03
CA ALA A 34 5.52 -18.45 -15.92
C ALA A 34 6.34 -19.75 -15.94
N ASP A 35 7.21 -19.93 -16.93
CA ASP A 35 8.13 -21.04 -17.03
C ASP A 35 9.46 -20.68 -16.38
N ALA A 36 9.45 -20.59 -15.05
CA ALA A 36 10.68 -20.70 -14.28
C ALA A 36 11.18 -22.15 -14.42
N GLN A 37 11.84 -22.47 -15.54
CA GLN A 37 12.52 -23.75 -15.66
C GLN A 37 13.66 -23.78 -14.64
N LEU A 38 13.48 -24.60 -13.61
CA LEU A 38 14.53 -25.00 -12.68
C LEU A 38 15.60 -25.76 -13.48
N THR A 39 16.60 -25.06 -13.97
CA THR A 39 17.85 -25.71 -14.35
C THR A 39 18.46 -26.23 -13.05
N GLU A 40 18.34 -27.53 -12.81
CA GLU A 40 19.05 -28.20 -11.73
C GLU A 40 20.55 -27.95 -11.95
N LEU A 41 21.14 -27.11 -11.10
CA LEU A 41 22.59 -27.01 -10.99
C LEU A 41 23.07 -28.35 -10.40
N LYS A 42 23.40 -29.31 -11.27
CA LYS A 42 24.04 -30.56 -10.89
C LYS A 42 25.33 -30.24 -10.14
N GLY A 43 25.37 -30.57 -8.85
CA GLY A 43 26.52 -30.33 -7.96
C GLY A 43 26.45 -29.05 -7.10
N ALA A 44 25.34 -28.30 -7.13
CA ALA A 44 25.23 -27.09 -6.30
C ALA A 44 25.20 -27.42 -4.80
N SER A 45 26.06 -26.74 -4.03
CA SER A 45 26.05 -26.77 -2.56
C SER A 45 24.64 -26.47 -2.03
N SER A 46 24.31 -26.95 -0.82
CA SER A 46 23.02 -26.67 -0.16
C SER A 46 22.64 -25.17 -0.18
N ILE A 47 23.65 -24.30 -0.17
CA ILE A 47 23.52 -22.84 -0.25
C ILE A 47 22.96 -22.39 -1.61
N ALA A 48 23.45 -22.95 -2.72
CA ALA A 48 23.00 -22.55 -4.06
C ALA A 48 21.52 -22.91 -4.28
N LYS A 49 21.06 -24.06 -3.78
CA LYS A 49 19.64 -24.45 -3.81
C LYS A 49 18.77 -23.50 -2.98
N LEU A 50 19.24 -23.13 -1.79
CA LEU A 50 18.54 -22.18 -0.92
C LEU A 50 18.44 -20.79 -1.56
N LEU A 51 19.51 -20.29 -2.18
CA LEU A 51 19.49 -19.02 -2.91
C LEU A 51 18.53 -19.06 -4.09
N GLN A 52 18.50 -20.16 -4.85
CA GLN A 52 17.54 -20.33 -5.94
C GLN A 52 16.08 -20.25 -5.45
N GLN A 53 15.77 -20.90 -4.32
CA GLN A 53 14.44 -20.81 -3.70
C GLN A 53 14.08 -19.38 -3.26
N PHE A 54 15.02 -18.65 -2.64
CA PHE A 54 14.79 -17.26 -2.25
C PHE A 54 14.54 -16.35 -3.45
N VAL A 55 15.29 -16.52 -4.54
CA VAL A 55 15.09 -15.74 -5.77
C VAL A 55 13.70 -16.01 -6.35
N GLN A 56 13.27 -17.27 -6.42
CA GLN A 56 11.93 -17.62 -6.88
C GLN A 56 10.84 -17.00 -6.00
N HIS A 57 10.95 -17.13 -4.68
CA HIS A 57 9.98 -16.52 -3.74
C HIS A 57 9.92 -15.00 -3.88
N LEU A 58 11.07 -14.34 -4.05
CA LEU A 58 11.13 -12.89 -4.24
C LEU A 58 10.46 -12.48 -5.57
N GLN A 59 10.74 -13.20 -6.65
CA GLN A 59 10.11 -12.97 -7.96
C GLN A 59 8.58 -13.07 -7.87
N PHE A 60 8.07 -14.16 -7.28
CA PHE A 60 6.63 -14.33 -7.07
C PHE A 60 6.04 -13.21 -6.23
N LYS A 61 6.69 -12.83 -5.12
CA LYS A 61 6.23 -11.72 -4.28
C LYS A 61 6.17 -10.40 -5.05
N LEU A 62 7.16 -10.09 -5.88
CA LEU A 62 7.19 -8.86 -6.66
C LEU A 62 6.07 -8.84 -7.71
N ILE A 63 5.87 -9.94 -8.44
CA ILE A 63 4.80 -10.07 -9.44
C ILE A 63 3.42 -9.93 -8.79
N LEU A 64 3.18 -10.64 -7.68
CA LEU A 64 1.91 -10.60 -6.96
C LEU A 64 1.66 -9.22 -6.34
N ASN A 65 2.67 -8.58 -5.77
CA ASN A 65 2.55 -7.23 -5.23
C ASN A 65 2.27 -6.21 -6.34
N ALA A 66 2.92 -6.33 -7.50
CA ALA A 66 2.68 -5.45 -8.64
C ALA A 66 1.25 -5.61 -9.19
N ALA A 67 0.80 -6.85 -9.41
CA ALA A 67 -0.53 -7.15 -9.91
C ALA A 67 -1.64 -6.69 -8.95
N SER A 68 -1.52 -7.04 -7.66
CA SER A 68 -2.50 -6.67 -6.64
C SER A 68 -2.54 -5.16 -6.40
N THR A 69 -1.39 -4.50 -6.29
CA THR A 69 -1.31 -3.04 -6.12
C THR A 69 -1.84 -2.32 -7.36
N GLY A 70 -1.45 -2.74 -8.56
CA GLY A 70 -1.95 -2.21 -9.82
C GLY A 70 -3.48 -2.31 -9.92
N GLY A 71 -4.06 -3.45 -9.54
CA GLY A 71 -5.51 -3.62 -9.46
C GLY A 71 -6.19 -2.64 -8.51
N HIS A 72 -5.61 -2.35 -7.34
CA HIS A 72 -6.15 -1.35 -6.41
C HIS A 72 -6.01 0.09 -6.92
N VAL A 73 -4.93 0.40 -7.64
CA VAL A 73 -4.74 1.70 -8.30
C VAL A 73 -5.80 1.92 -9.39
N LEU A 74 -6.05 0.90 -10.22
CA LEU A 74 -7.08 0.94 -11.27
C LEU A 74 -8.49 1.08 -10.69
N LYS A 75 -8.78 0.44 -9.55
CA LYS A 75 -10.03 0.63 -8.78
C LYS A 75 -10.16 2.00 -8.12
N GLY A 76 -9.17 2.88 -8.21
CA GLY A 76 -9.22 4.21 -7.61
C GLY A 76 -8.99 4.26 -6.11
N LYS A 77 -8.43 3.22 -5.49
CA LYS A 77 -8.11 3.18 -4.04
C LYS A 77 -6.79 3.87 -3.68
N VAL A 78 -6.06 4.32 -4.69
CA VAL A 78 -4.79 5.03 -4.58
C VAL A 78 -4.92 6.34 -5.36
N ALA A 79 -4.50 7.43 -4.72
CA ALA A 79 -4.44 8.78 -5.27
C ALA A 79 -3.00 9.28 -5.19
N LYS A 80 -2.45 9.78 -6.31
CA LYS A 80 -1.02 10.07 -6.45
C LYS A 80 -0.21 8.81 -6.05
N ASN A 81 0.59 8.90 -4.99
CA ASN A 81 1.37 7.80 -4.40
C ASN A 81 0.87 7.39 -3.00
N ARG A 82 -0.36 7.77 -2.63
CA ARG A 82 -0.94 7.49 -1.30
C ARG A 82 -2.15 6.56 -1.44
N MET A 83 -2.18 5.51 -0.62
CA MET A 83 -3.38 4.69 -0.44
C MET A 83 -4.42 5.56 0.28
N ILE A 84 -5.55 5.82 -0.37
CA ILE A 84 -6.62 6.64 0.21
C ILE A 84 -7.71 5.78 0.86
N ASP A 85 -7.79 4.49 0.52
CA ASP A 85 -8.66 3.52 1.20
C ASP A 85 -7.89 2.76 2.30
N VAL A 86 -7.35 3.50 3.27
CA VAL A 86 -6.64 2.91 4.43
C VAL A 86 -7.64 2.53 5.51
N LYS A 87 -7.55 1.29 6.01
CA LYS A 87 -8.24 0.88 7.24
C LYS A 87 -7.57 1.49 8.47
N VAL A 88 -8.37 2.07 9.34
CA VAL A 88 -7.92 2.62 10.62
C VAL A 88 -8.09 1.52 11.68
N SER A 89 -7.08 0.65 11.80
CA SER A 89 -7.12 -0.51 12.73
C SER A 89 -6.07 -0.47 13.85
N ASN A 90 -5.19 0.53 13.85
CA ASN A 90 -4.23 0.79 14.92
C ASN A 90 -3.79 2.27 14.88
N SER A 91 -3.05 2.69 15.91
CA SER A 91 -2.60 4.07 16.08
C SER A 91 -1.75 4.59 14.93
N LYS A 92 -0.83 3.77 14.43
CA LYS A 92 0.02 4.13 13.27
C LYS A 92 -0.81 4.38 12.02
N LEU A 93 -1.89 3.61 11.81
CA LEU A 93 -2.78 3.78 10.67
C LEU A 93 -3.74 4.95 10.84
N LEU A 94 -4.15 5.26 12.08
CA LEU A 94 -4.89 6.48 12.39
C LEU A 94 -4.04 7.72 12.09
N GLU A 95 -2.83 7.79 12.61
CA GLU A 95 -1.91 8.91 12.35
C GLU A 95 -1.60 9.06 10.85
N ARG A 96 -1.30 7.95 10.17
CA ARG A 96 -1.14 7.94 8.70
C ARG A 96 -2.38 8.47 7.99
N GLY A 97 -3.55 8.02 8.42
CA GLY A 97 -4.84 8.46 7.90
C GLY A 97 -5.02 9.97 8.04
N THR A 98 -4.75 10.52 9.23
CA THR A 98 -4.77 11.96 9.50
C THR A 98 -3.85 12.72 8.55
N GLY A 99 -2.61 12.28 8.36
CA GLY A 99 -1.68 12.93 7.42
C GLY A 99 -2.13 12.86 5.95
N ILE A 100 -2.85 11.81 5.56
CA ILE A 100 -3.48 11.73 4.22
C ILE A 100 -4.59 12.78 4.12
N VAL A 101 -5.48 12.86 5.11
CA VAL A 101 -6.57 13.86 5.10
C VAL A 101 -6.01 15.27 5.05
N GLU A 102 -5.03 15.58 5.90
CA GLU A 102 -4.31 16.87 5.93
C GLU A 102 -3.77 17.25 4.54
N THR A 103 -3.09 16.30 3.87
CA THR A 103 -2.48 16.53 2.55
C THR A 103 -3.53 16.75 1.45
N PHE A 104 -4.61 15.97 1.43
CA PHE A 104 -5.59 16.02 0.34
C PHE A 104 -6.66 17.09 0.55
N ALA A 105 -6.95 17.48 1.79
CA ALA A 105 -7.89 18.53 2.12
C ALA A 105 -7.23 19.90 2.33
N CYS A 106 -5.90 19.97 2.35
CA CYS A 106 -5.14 21.19 2.64
C CYS A 106 -5.58 21.86 3.96
N CYS A 107 -5.82 21.07 4.99
CA CYS A 107 -6.25 21.52 6.31
C CYS A 107 -5.16 21.29 7.36
N SER A 108 -5.41 21.66 8.63
CA SER A 108 -4.49 21.34 9.73
C SER A 108 -4.68 19.90 10.21
N LYS A 109 -3.63 19.34 10.85
CA LYS A 109 -3.68 18.01 11.49
C LYS A 109 -4.86 17.84 12.45
N ASP A 110 -5.22 18.89 13.22
CA ASP A 110 -6.37 18.87 14.14
C ASP A 110 -7.70 18.77 13.39
N VAL A 111 -7.91 19.58 12.34
CA VAL A 111 -9.12 19.52 11.50
C VAL A 111 -9.25 18.15 10.83
N ALA A 112 -8.15 17.64 10.27
CA ALA A 112 -8.11 16.31 9.67
C ALA A 112 -8.50 15.20 10.66
N PHE A 113 -7.94 15.23 11.88
CA PHE A 113 -8.23 14.26 12.93
C PHE A 113 -9.70 14.34 13.37
N ARG A 114 -10.21 15.56 13.60
CA ARG A 114 -11.62 15.79 13.92
C ARG A 114 -12.55 15.26 12.84
N SER A 115 -12.27 15.52 11.57
CA SER A 115 -13.08 14.98 10.46
C SER A 115 -13.06 13.44 10.42
N ILE A 116 -11.93 12.80 10.75
CA ILE A 116 -11.88 11.33 10.90
C ILE A 116 -12.78 10.86 12.04
N LEU A 117 -12.75 11.54 13.20
CA LEU A 117 -13.63 11.19 14.33
C LEU A 117 -15.11 11.36 13.99
N LYS A 118 -15.48 12.45 13.29
CA LYS A 118 -16.85 12.67 12.78
C LYS A 118 -17.31 11.46 11.96
N VAL A 119 -16.47 10.96 11.05
CA VAL A 119 -16.78 9.78 10.23
C VAL A 119 -16.85 8.50 11.04
N ILE A 120 -15.92 8.27 11.98
CA ILE A 120 -15.92 7.06 12.82
C ILE A 120 -17.18 6.99 13.67
N HIS A 121 -17.63 8.13 14.21
CA HIS A 121 -18.80 8.18 15.07
C HIS A 121 -20.12 8.40 14.34
N GLY A 122 -20.08 8.81 13.08
CA GLY A 122 -21.27 9.09 12.27
C GLY A 122 -22.00 10.36 12.75
N ILE A 123 -21.24 11.37 13.20
CA ILE A 123 -21.76 12.62 13.74
C ILE A 123 -21.14 13.81 13.02
N ASP A 124 -21.95 14.85 12.78
CA ASP A 124 -21.48 16.06 12.10
C ASP A 124 -20.86 17.07 13.06
N GLU A 125 -21.26 17.07 14.33
CA GLU A 125 -20.68 17.89 15.40
C GLU A 125 -20.01 17.02 16.46
N LEU A 126 -18.78 17.37 16.82
CA LEU A 126 -18.01 16.64 17.83
C LEU A 126 -18.29 17.20 19.22
N SER A 127 -18.61 16.31 20.16
CA SER A 127 -18.68 16.65 21.58
C SER A 127 -17.33 16.44 22.27
N ASP A 128 -17.05 17.23 23.30
CA ASP A 128 -15.83 17.08 24.13
C ASP A 128 -15.74 15.70 24.78
N THR A 129 -16.88 15.07 25.05
CA THR A 129 -16.96 13.70 25.58
C THR A 129 -16.39 12.65 24.64
N ILE A 130 -16.35 12.91 23.33
CA ILE A 130 -15.77 12.02 22.32
C ILE A 130 -14.30 12.37 22.11
N LEU A 131 -13.96 13.66 22.05
CA LEU A 131 -12.58 14.14 21.87
C LEU A 131 -11.65 13.68 23.00
N ASN A 132 -12.16 13.64 24.23
CA ASN A 132 -11.39 13.24 25.42
C ASN A 132 -11.32 11.72 25.62
N ARG A 133 -11.88 10.91 24.71
CA ARG A 133 -11.77 9.45 24.79
C ARG A 133 -10.38 9.00 24.37
N GLU A 134 -9.98 7.85 24.87
CA GLU A 134 -8.76 7.20 24.43
C GLU A 134 -8.82 6.80 22.95
N GLU A 135 -7.69 6.89 22.28
CA GLU A 135 -7.55 6.53 20.87
C GLU A 135 -7.96 5.07 20.58
N THR A 136 -7.72 4.18 21.54
CA THR A 136 -8.08 2.76 21.44
C THR A 136 -9.59 2.55 21.24
N PHE A 137 -10.42 3.42 21.83
CA PHE A 137 -11.87 3.40 21.65
C PHE A 137 -12.25 3.75 20.21
N HIS A 138 -11.63 4.78 19.63
CA HIS A 138 -11.86 5.19 18.25
C HIS A 138 -11.39 4.14 17.25
N ILE A 139 -10.24 3.50 17.51
CA ILE A 139 -9.69 2.44 16.65
C ILE A 139 -10.58 1.20 16.64
N LYS A 140 -11.08 0.76 17.81
CA LYS A 140 -12.05 -0.34 17.89
C LYS A 140 -13.31 -0.01 17.08
N LYS A 141 -13.79 1.24 17.24
CA LYS A 141 -14.74 1.97 16.38
C LYS A 141 -14.57 1.68 14.88
N ALA A 142 -13.38 2.05 14.43
CA ALA A 142 -13.01 2.23 13.04
C ALA A 142 -12.62 0.94 12.31
N THR A 143 -12.11 -0.06 13.04
CA THR A 143 -11.57 -1.31 12.48
C THR A 143 -12.51 -2.04 11.49
N PRO A 144 -13.82 -2.20 11.77
CA PRO A 144 -14.73 -2.87 10.84
C PRO A 144 -15.16 -1.97 9.66
N MET A 145 -14.91 -0.66 9.73
CA MET A 145 -15.38 0.31 8.75
C MET A 145 -14.43 0.38 7.54
N ASN A 146 -15.01 0.67 6.37
CA ASN A 146 -14.27 0.94 5.13
C ASN A 146 -14.48 2.39 4.72
N ASN A 147 -13.59 2.94 3.88
CA ASN A 147 -13.71 4.30 3.34
C ASN A 147 -13.79 5.42 4.40
N ILE A 148 -13.11 5.27 5.56
CA ILE A 148 -13.06 6.36 6.56
C ILE A 148 -12.32 7.57 6.01
N ILE A 149 -11.10 7.36 5.51
CA ILE A 149 -10.21 8.43 5.03
C ILE A 149 -10.83 9.18 3.83
N PRO A 150 -11.39 8.51 2.80
CA PRO A 150 -12.12 9.17 1.71
C PRO A 150 -13.23 10.11 2.19
N ARG A 151 -14.07 9.66 3.12
CA ARG A 151 -15.16 10.49 3.67
C ARG A 151 -14.61 11.68 4.45
N ALA A 152 -13.57 11.46 5.25
CA ALA A 152 -12.94 12.51 6.03
C ALA A 152 -12.33 13.60 5.11
N ILE A 153 -11.73 13.23 3.98
CA ILE A 153 -11.24 14.21 3.00
C ILE A 153 -12.39 15.06 2.44
N LEU A 154 -13.51 14.45 2.08
CA LEU A 154 -14.67 15.20 1.56
C LEU A 154 -15.21 16.21 2.58
N LEU A 155 -15.27 15.82 3.86
CA LEU A 155 -15.67 16.71 4.96
C LEU A 155 -14.66 17.84 5.16
N SER A 156 -13.37 17.53 5.32
CA SER A 156 -12.35 18.54 5.59
C SER A 156 -12.11 19.51 4.43
N SER A 157 -12.42 19.10 3.19
CA SER A 157 -12.27 19.93 1.98
C SER A 157 -13.53 20.73 1.62
N ASN A 158 -14.53 20.77 2.51
CA ASN A 158 -15.83 21.45 2.32
C ASN A 158 -16.61 20.96 1.08
N ARG A 159 -16.37 19.72 0.63
CA ARG A 159 -17.11 19.10 -0.48
C ARG A 159 -18.33 18.31 -0.03
N ALA A 160 -18.39 18.01 1.26
CA ALA A 160 -19.57 17.50 1.94
C ALA A 160 -19.69 18.25 3.26
N GLN A 161 -20.90 18.68 3.60
CA GLN A 161 -21.22 19.29 4.88
C GLN A 161 -21.47 18.24 5.96
N THR A 162 -22.00 17.07 5.56
CA THR A 162 -22.36 15.98 6.50
C THR A 162 -21.68 14.66 6.16
N VAL A 163 -21.52 13.79 7.17
CA VAL A 163 -20.98 12.43 7.00
C VAL A 163 -21.84 11.61 6.03
N THR A 164 -23.15 11.83 6.06
CA THR A 164 -24.13 11.19 5.18
C THR A 164 -23.93 11.61 3.73
N GLU A 165 -23.78 12.92 3.48
CA GLU A 165 -23.49 13.45 2.15
C GLU A 165 -22.16 12.92 1.60
N ALA A 166 -21.10 12.92 2.41
CA ALA A 166 -19.81 12.33 2.02
C ALA A 166 -19.94 10.84 1.65
N THR A 167 -20.81 10.10 2.35
CA THR A 167 -21.09 8.70 2.05
C THR A 167 -21.85 8.54 0.73
N LEU A 168 -22.79 9.44 0.43
CA LEU A 168 -23.56 9.44 -0.80
C LEU A 168 -22.66 9.74 -2.01
N ILE A 169 -21.81 10.77 -1.92
CA ILE A 169 -20.83 11.11 -2.97
C ILE A 169 -19.95 9.89 -3.31
N LEU A 170 -19.45 9.15 -2.31
CA LEU A 170 -18.63 7.97 -2.57
C LEU A 170 -19.41 6.77 -3.12
N LYS A 171 -20.73 6.69 -2.87
CA LYS A 171 -21.58 5.65 -3.47
C LYS A 171 -21.84 5.92 -4.95
N GLU A 172 -22.04 7.19 -5.32
CA GLU A 172 -22.23 7.62 -6.70
C GLU A 172 -20.96 7.51 -7.53
N ASN A 173 -19.79 7.56 -6.89
CA ASN A 173 -18.49 7.51 -7.54
C ASN A 173 -17.79 6.15 -7.29
N PRO A 174 -17.91 5.16 -8.19
CA PRO A 174 -17.29 3.84 -8.00
C PRO A 174 -15.75 3.91 -7.96
N VAL A 175 -15.17 4.94 -8.57
CA VAL A 175 -13.73 5.25 -8.51
C VAL A 175 -13.51 6.31 -7.42
N ILE A 176 -13.16 5.87 -6.22
CA ILE A 176 -13.00 6.74 -5.03
C ILE A 176 -12.07 7.93 -5.29
N ARG A 177 -10.96 7.72 -6.02
CA ARG A 177 -10.01 8.77 -6.39
C ARG A 177 -10.68 9.97 -7.07
N ASN A 178 -11.66 9.74 -7.94
CA ASN A 178 -12.29 10.80 -8.72
C ASN A 178 -13.17 11.71 -7.86
N ALA A 179 -13.74 11.19 -6.76
CA ALA A 179 -14.50 12.00 -5.81
C ALA A 179 -13.59 12.96 -5.01
N ILE A 180 -12.32 12.62 -4.85
CA ILE A 180 -11.40 13.28 -3.91
C ILE A 180 -10.39 14.19 -4.62
N ILE A 181 -9.85 13.78 -5.76
CA ILE A 181 -8.95 14.63 -6.54
C ILE A 181 -9.82 15.53 -7.44
N LYS A 182 -9.61 16.85 -7.37
CA LYS A 182 -10.06 17.77 -8.42
C LYS A 182 -8.90 17.86 -9.41
N ASP A 183 -9.17 17.72 -10.70
CA ASP A 183 -8.19 17.97 -11.76
C ASP A 183 -7.66 19.42 -11.66
#